data_AF-A0A438G7D1-F1
#
_entry.id   AF-A0A438G7D1-F1
#
_cell.length_a   1.000
_cell.length_b   1.000
_cell.length_c   1.000
_cell.angle_alpha   90.00
_cell.angle_beta   90.00
_cell.angle_gamma   90.00
#
_symmetry.space_group_name_H-M   'P 1'
#
loop_
_entity.id
_entity.type
_entity.pdbx_description
1 polymer ?
#
loop_
_entity_poly.entity_id
_entity_poly.type
_entity_poly.pdbx_seq_one_letter_code
_entity_poly.pdbx_strand_id
1 'polypeptide(L)'
;MQSSHRSTAHETPADTRAPAPAVPSAEPIPEVAPSASPATPQPSPVFSATSQPSSSAEPRTTISISEYRALCHTLQTLTTSQSTLTQEMAALRAHQEQIIATQTQHTAILRQIQSHLGIPSAPQHQMPAPLEPTEPTPGDTQTST
;
A
#
# COMPACT_ATOMS: atom_id res chain seq x y z
N MET A 1 53.60 10.94 11.40
CA MET A 1 53.67 12.40 11.67
C MET A 1 52.52 12.75 12.59
N GLN A 2 52.82 13.51 13.65
CA GLN A 2 51.87 13.91 14.69
C GLN A 2 50.92 15.02 14.23
N SER A 3 49.80 15.13 14.97
CA SER A 3 49.05 16.36 15.28
C SER A 3 48.09 16.89 14.21
N SER A 4 46.76 16.83 14.42
CA SER A 4 45.93 17.76 15.25
C SER A 4 45.08 18.58 14.25
N HIS A 5 43.81 19.00 14.45
CA HIS A 5 43.21 19.74 15.55
C HIS A 5 41.66 19.56 15.48
N ARG A 6 40.97 19.29 16.61
CA ARG A 6 40.07 20.23 17.33
C ARG A 6 38.72 20.49 16.63
N SER A 7 37.61 19.88 17.06
CA SER A 7 36.68 20.27 18.16
C SER A 7 35.96 21.62 17.99
N THR A 8 34.71 21.60 18.49
CA THR A 8 33.73 22.66 18.86
C THR A 8 32.62 22.87 17.83
N ALA A 9 31.38 22.40 18.06
CA ALA A 9 30.40 22.80 19.09
C ALA A 9 30.06 24.29 19.02
N HIS A 10 28.91 24.63 18.44
CA HIS A 10 28.18 25.90 18.56
C HIS A 10 26.98 25.84 17.61
N GLU A 11 25.77 26.34 17.81
CA GLU A 11 25.03 26.94 18.91
C GLU A 11 23.65 27.23 18.30
N THR A 12 22.59 26.93 19.05
CA THR A 12 21.25 27.44 18.77
C THR A 12 21.08 28.74 19.54
N PRO A 13 20.52 29.81 18.96
CA PRO A 13 19.83 30.82 19.74
C PRO A 13 18.32 30.71 19.51
N ALA A 14 17.62 30.46 20.61
CA ALA A 14 16.19 30.68 20.75
C ALA A 14 15.87 32.17 20.55
N ASP A 15 14.73 32.51 19.94
CA ASP A 15 14.13 33.81 20.20
C ASP A 15 12.61 33.85 19.98
N THR A 16 11.95 34.51 20.95
CA THR A 16 10.68 35.26 20.87
C THR A 16 9.38 34.44 20.78
N ARG A 17 8.76 34.11 21.92
CA ARG A 17 7.81 34.92 22.73
C ARG A 17 6.42 35.06 22.11
N ALA A 18 5.45 34.39 22.74
CA ALA A 18 4.02 34.59 22.55
C ALA A 18 3.51 35.90 23.18
N PRO A 19 2.43 36.48 22.62
CA PRO A 19 1.44 37.22 23.40
C PRO A 19 0.05 36.56 23.32
N ALA A 20 -0.55 36.29 24.48
CA ALA A 20 -2.00 36.08 24.69
C ALA A 20 -2.70 37.44 24.98
N PRO A 21 -3.97 37.47 25.40
CA PRO A 21 -5.24 37.16 24.74
C PRO A 21 -6.05 38.45 24.46
N ALA A 22 -6.95 38.46 23.46
CA ALA A 22 -7.90 39.56 23.24
C ALA A 22 -9.29 39.23 23.82
N VAL A 23 -9.83 40.21 24.54
CA VAL A 23 -10.94 40.20 25.52
C VAL A 23 -12.31 40.03 24.86
N PRO A 24 -13.30 39.37 25.53
CA PRO A 24 -14.67 39.27 25.05
C PRO A 24 -15.37 40.64 25.03
N SER A 25 -16.01 40.98 23.91
CA SER A 25 -16.91 42.13 23.83
C SER A 25 -18.21 41.79 24.55
N ALA A 26 -18.40 42.36 25.73
CA ALA A 26 -19.68 42.41 26.41
C ALA A 26 -20.51 43.56 25.80
N GLU A 27 -21.61 43.22 25.13
CA GLU A 27 -22.68 44.17 24.85
C GLU A 27 -23.93 43.83 25.67
N PRO A 28 -24.71 44.85 26.08
CA PRO A 28 -25.56 44.82 27.27
C PRO A 28 -27.01 44.43 26.94
N ILE A 29 -27.65 43.81 27.93
CA ILE A 29 -29.10 43.58 28.00
C ILE A 29 -29.83 44.91 28.25
N PRO A 30 -31.03 45.09 27.67
CA PRO A 30 -32.15 45.68 28.41
C PRO A 30 -33.39 44.76 28.28
N GLU A 31 -33.83 44.13 29.37
CA GLU A 31 -34.80 44.65 30.35
C GLU A 31 -36.28 44.57 29.87
N VAL A 32 -36.97 43.57 30.43
CA VAL A 32 -38.36 43.52 30.93
C VAL A 32 -39.50 44.00 30.02
N ALA A 33 -40.33 43.04 29.60
CA ALA A 33 -41.70 42.88 30.13
C ALA A 33 -42.31 41.52 29.72
N PRO A 34 -42.69 40.63 30.65
CA PRO A 34 -43.63 39.57 30.34
C PRO A 34 -45.03 40.19 30.29
N SER A 35 -45.55 40.39 29.08
CA SER A 35 -46.97 40.69 28.89
C SER A 35 -47.79 39.44 29.23
N ALA A 36 -48.33 39.39 30.45
CA ALA A 36 -49.30 38.38 30.84
C ALA A 36 -50.64 38.65 30.14
N SER A 37 -51.12 37.68 29.38
CA SER A 37 -52.53 37.58 28.98
C SER A 37 -53.02 36.14 29.24
N PRO A 38 -54.21 35.94 29.85
CA PRO A 38 -54.56 34.69 30.49
C PRO A 38 -55.10 33.62 29.51
N ALA A 39 -54.66 32.39 29.79
CA ALA A 39 -55.31 31.09 29.66
C ALA A 39 -56.40 30.86 28.60
N THR A 40 -56.01 30.11 27.56
CA THR A 40 -56.77 28.92 27.15
C THR A 40 -55.76 27.78 26.99
N PRO A 41 -55.84 26.65 27.72
CA PRO A 41 -55.12 25.45 27.34
C PRO A 41 -55.78 24.94 26.06
N GLN A 42 -55.27 25.33 24.89
CA GLN A 42 -55.53 24.53 23.71
C GLN A 42 -54.98 23.13 24.02
N PRO A 43 -55.78 22.05 23.87
CA PRO A 43 -55.20 20.73 23.84
C PRO A 43 -54.20 20.72 22.70
N SER A 44 -52.93 20.50 23.04
CA SER A 44 -51.86 20.29 22.08
C SER A 44 -52.39 19.34 21.01
N PRO A 45 -52.38 19.71 19.71
CA PRO A 45 -52.48 18.69 18.69
C PRO A 45 -51.31 17.76 18.97
N VAL A 46 -51.61 16.57 19.46
CA VAL A 46 -50.66 15.48 19.52
C VAL A 46 -50.44 15.10 18.06
N PHE A 47 -49.68 15.93 17.35
CA PHE A 47 -48.86 15.43 16.29
C PHE A 47 -47.91 14.48 17.01
N SER A 48 -48.30 13.21 17.04
CA SER A 48 -47.34 12.15 16.95
C SER A 48 -46.56 12.37 15.66
N ALA A 49 -45.67 13.36 15.67
CA ALA A 49 -44.47 13.32 14.89
C ALA A 49 -43.59 12.26 15.55
N THR A 50 -44.07 11.01 15.51
CA THR A 50 -43.17 9.89 15.28
C THR A 50 -42.61 10.12 13.88
N SER A 51 -41.71 11.09 13.76
CA SER A 51 -40.54 10.89 12.92
C SER A 51 -39.87 9.69 13.54
N GLN A 52 -40.31 8.50 13.11
CA GLN A 52 -39.54 7.29 13.25
C GLN A 52 -38.12 7.71 12.87
N PRO A 53 -37.11 7.53 13.75
CA PRO A 53 -35.75 7.76 13.29
C PRO A 53 -35.65 6.89 12.05
N SER A 54 -35.41 7.52 10.90
CA SER A 54 -35.07 6.80 9.69
C SER A 54 -33.73 6.17 10.02
N SER A 55 -33.77 5.02 10.71
CA SER A 55 -32.64 4.15 10.93
C SER A 55 -32.47 3.46 9.59
N SER A 56 -31.98 4.24 8.62
CA SER A 56 -31.09 3.70 7.62
C SER A 56 -29.87 3.24 8.42
N ALA A 57 -30.01 2.07 9.04
CA ALA A 57 -28.97 1.43 9.81
C ALA A 57 -27.94 0.94 8.81
N GLU A 58 -27.16 1.86 8.25
CA GLU A 58 -25.87 1.49 7.73
C GLU A 58 -25.14 0.78 8.87
N PRO A 59 -24.65 -0.45 8.65
CA PRO A 59 -23.91 -1.17 9.67
C PRO A 59 -22.69 -0.35 10.09
N ARG A 60 -22.78 0.34 11.24
CA ARG A 60 -21.61 1.00 11.83
C ARG A 60 -20.74 -0.09 12.46
N THR A 61 -19.82 -0.63 11.66
CA THR A 61 -18.79 -1.57 12.12
C THR A 61 -17.88 -0.86 13.12
N THR A 62 -18.13 -1.09 14.41
CA THR A 62 -17.23 -0.63 15.48
C THR A 62 -16.14 -1.67 15.64
N ILE A 63 -14.92 -1.33 15.22
CA ILE A 63 -13.73 -2.18 15.39
C ILE A 63 -13.19 -1.98 16.80
N SER A 64 -12.99 -3.08 17.54
CA SER A 64 -12.35 -3.03 18.86
C SER A 64 -10.86 -2.69 18.74
N ILE A 65 -10.28 -2.09 19.78
CA ILE A 65 -8.84 -1.73 19.80
C ILE A 65 -7.95 -2.98 19.64
N SER A 66 -8.36 -4.13 20.19
CA SER A 66 -7.65 -5.41 20.01
C SER A 66 -7.63 -5.87 18.55
N GLU A 67 -8.76 -5.77 17.85
CA GLU A 67 -8.89 -6.11 16.43
C GLU A 67 -8.02 -5.17 15.57
N TYR A 68 -8.03 -3.87 15.86
CA TYR A 68 -7.15 -2.90 15.20
C TYR A 68 -5.67 -3.26 15.36
N ARG A 69 -5.22 -3.60 16.58
CA ARG A 69 -3.83 -4.03 16.82
C ARG A 69 -3.48 -5.32 16.10
N ALA A 70 -4.39 -6.29 16.06
CA ALA A 70 -4.21 -7.52 15.30
C ALA A 70 -4.04 -7.22 13.81
N LEU A 71 -4.89 -6.35 13.25
CA LEU A 71 -4.79 -5.91 11.86
C LEU A 71 -3.46 -5.20 11.55
N CYS A 72 -2.99 -4.33 12.45
CA CYS A 72 -1.68 -3.70 12.28
C CYS A 72 -0.55 -4.73 12.23
N HIS A 73 -0.58 -5.73 13.11
CA HIS A 73 0.43 -6.79 13.12
C HIS A 73 0.38 -7.66 11.86
N THR A 74 -0.80 -8.00 11.36
CA THR A 74 -0.92 -8.78 10.11
C THR A 74 -0.43 -7.98 8.91
N LEU A 75 -0.78 -6.69 8.83
CA LEU A 75 -0.29 -5.80 7.77
C LEU A 75 1.23 -5.63 7.82
N GLN A 76 1.81 -5.47 9.01
CA GLN A 76 3.26 -5.41 9.18
C GLN A 76 3.92 -6.71 8.70
N THR A 77 3.39 -7.86 9.12
CA THR A 77 3.90 -9.18 8.72
C THR A 77 3.81 -9.35 7.20
N LEU A 78 2.68 -8.99 6.59
CA LEU A 78 2.48 -9.06 5.14
C LEU A 78 3.48 -8.15 4.41
N THR A 79 3.69 -6.93 4.91
CA THR A 79 4.63 -5.97 4.33
C THR A 79 6.06 -6.53 4.36
N THR A 80 6.47 -7.11 5.50
CA THR A 80 7.78 -7.77 5.63
C THR A 80 7.90 -8.94 4.65
N SER A 81 6.90 -9.82 4.58
CA SER A 81 6.90 -10.97 3.66
C SER A 81 6.99 -10.54 2.20
N GLN A 82 6.26 -9.48 1.81
CA GLN A 82 6.34 -8.94 0.46
C GLN A 82 7.73 -8.38 0.15
N SER A 83 8.33 -7.65 1.09
CA SER A 83 9.70 -7.14 0.95
C SER A 83 10.70 -8.29 0.75
N THR A 84 10.62 -9.34 1.58
CA THR A 84 11.48 -10.52 1.45
C THR A 84 11.29 -11.20 0.11
N LEU A 85 10.05 -11.46 -0.30
CA LEU A 85 9.78 -12.08 -1.60
C LEU A 85 10.33 -11.24 -2.77
N THR A 86 10.19 -9.92 -2.68
CA THR A 86 10.73 -9.00 -3.70
C THR A 86 12.25 -9.09 -3.78
N GLN A 87 12.93 -9.16 -2.63
CA GLN A 87 14.37 -9.32 -2.55
C GLN A 87 14.83 -10.67 -3.11
N GLU A 88 14.15 -11.76 -2.76
CA GLU A 88 14.42 -13.10 -3.29
C GLU A 88 14.27 -13.16 -4.82
N MET A 89 13.20 -12.57 -5.36
CA MET A 89 13.01 -12.48 -6.81
C MET A 89 14.11 -11.67 -7.50
N ALA A 90 14.58 -10.59 -6.87
CA ALA A 90 15.68 -9.79 -7.40
C ALA A 90 17.01 -10.56 -7.38
N ALA A 91 17.29 -11.28 -6.28
CA ALA A 91 18.47 -12.11 -6.15
C ALA A 91 18.48 -13.26 -7.18
N LEU A 92 17.33 -13.91 -7.38
CA LEU A 92 17.18 -14.96 -8.39
C LEU A 92 17.43 -14.42 -9.81
N ARG A 93 16.94 -13.23 -10.14
CA ARG A 93 17.21 -12.59 -11.43
C ARG A 93 18.70 -12.29 -11.61
N ALA A 94 19.33 -11.66 -10.62
CA ALA A 94 20.76 -11.39 -10.66
C ALA A 94 21.59 -12.68 -10.82
N HIS A 95 21.16 -13.77 -10.18
CA HIS A 95 21.82 -15.07 -10.32
C HIS A 95 21.65 -15.66 -11.74
N GLN A 96 20.46 -15.56 -12.34
CA GLN A 96 20.25 -15.98 -13.74
C GLN A 96 21.13 -15.19 -14.71
N GLU A 97 21.22 -13.87 -14.53
CA GLU A 97 22.11 -13.01 -15.33
C GLU A 97 23.58 -13.42 -15.18
N GLN A 98 24.01 -13.74 -13.96
CA GLN A 98 25.36 -14.25 -13.71
C GLN A 98 25.63 -15.57 -14.43
N ILE A 99 24.68 -16.51 -14.41
CA ILE A 99 24.79 -17.79 -15.13
C ILE A 99 24.94 -17.54 -16.63
N ILE A 100 24.09 -16.68 -17.20
CA ILE A 100 24.13 -16.35 -18.64
C ILE A 100 25.45 -15.68 -19.00
N ALA A 101 25.92 -14.72 -18.20
CA ALA A 101 27.20 -14.05 -18.42
C ALA A 101 28.37 -15.05 -18.39
N THR A 102 28.36 -15.96 -17.41
CA THR A 102 29.38 -17.01 -17.26
C THR A 102 29.37 -17.98 -18.44
N GLN A 103 28.19 -18.44 -18.85
CA GLN A 103 28.06 -19.30 -20.02
C GLN A 103 28.53 -18.60 -21.31
N THR A 104 28.18 -17.32 -21.46
CA THR A 104 28.63 -16.49 -22.59
C THR A 104 30.14 -16.35 -22.61
N GLN A 105 30.76 -16.11 -21.45
CA GLN A 105 32.22 -16.04 -21.31
C GLN A 105 32.88 -17.37 -21.66
N HIS A 106 32.40 -18.49 -21.08
CA HIS A 106 32.92 -19.82 -21.39
C HIS A 106 32.82 -20.13 -22.89
N THR A 107 31.68 -19.79 -23.50
CA THR A 107 31.46 -19.96 -24.94
C THR A 107 32.41 -19.10 -25.76
N ALA A 108 32.67 -17.85 -25.36
CA ALA A 108 33.64 -16.98 -26.03
C ALA A 108 35.08 -17.55 -25.95
N ILE A 109 35.48 -18.06 -24.78
CA ILE A 109 36.79 -18.70 -24.59
C ILE A 109 36.91 -19.95 -25.48
N LEU A 110 35.90 -20.80 -25.50
CA LEU A 110 35.89 -22.00 -26.35
C LEU A 110 35.97 -21.66 -27.83
N ARG A 111 35.23 -20.64 -28.29
CA ARG A 111 35.32 -20.14 -29.67
C ARG A 111 36.71 -19.62 -29.99
N GLN A 112 37.34 -18.89 -29.06
CA GLN A 112 38.70 -18.38 -29.25
C GLN A 112 39.70 -19.53 -29.42
N ILE A 113 39.64 -20.55 -28.55
CA ILE A 113 40.51 -21.72 -28.64
C ILE A 113 40.28 -22.47 -29.96
N GLN A 114 39.03 -22.69 -30.37
CA GLN A 114 38.72 -23.34 -31.65
C GLN A 114 39.25 -22.55 -32.85
N SER A 115 39.10 -21.23 -32.83
CA SER A 115 39.64 -20.33 -33.86
C SER A 115 41.16 -20.45 -33.97
N HIS A 116 41.88 -20.53 -32.84
CA HIS A 116 43.35 -20.72 -32.85
C HIS A 116 43.77 -22.10 -33.37
N LEU A 117 42.91 -23.10 -33.20
CA LEU A 117 43.16 -24.47 -33.67
C LEU A 117 42.69 -24.73 -35.11
N GLY A 118 42.07 -23.74 -35.77
CA GLY A 118 41.48 -23.91 -37.10
C GLY A 118 40.27 -24.87 -37.12
N ILE A 119 39.65 -25.11 -35.97
CA ILE A 119 38.46 -25.97 -35.84
C ILE A 119 37.23 -25.09 -36.06
N PRO A 120 36.36 -25.39 -37.04
CA PRO A 120 35.13 -24.63 -37.22
C PRO A 120 34.20 -24.85 -36.01
N SER A 121 33.69 -23.77 -35.43
CA SER A 121 32.68 -23.87 -34.36
C SER A 121 31.38 -24.44 -34.93
N ALA A 122 30.82 -25.45 -34.25
CA ALA A 122 29.54 -26.05 -34.65
C ALA A 122 28.40 -25.01 -34.57
N PRO A 123 27.40 -25.07 -35.48
CA PRO A 123 26.22 -24.21 -35.42
C PRO A 123 25.47 -24.45 -34.11
N GLN A 124 25.39 -23.43 -33.25
CA GLN A 124 24.67 -23.51 -31.98
C GLN A 124 23.17 -23.42 -32.25
N HIS A 125 22.48 -24.54 -32.05
CA HIS A 125 21.05 -24.66 -31.75
C HIS A 125 20.08 -24.03 -32.75
N GLN A 126 19.72 -24.82 -33.77
CA GLN A 126 18.41 -24.74 -34.39
C GLN A 126 17.37 -25.06 -33.31
N MET A 127 16.62 -24.04 -32.86
CA MET A 127 15.47 -24.21 -31.97
C MET A 127 14.54 -25.28 -32.56
N PRO A 128 14.15 -26.35 -31.82
CA PRO A 128 13.01 -27.15 -32.24
C PRO A 128 11.82 -26.20 -32.37
N ALA A 129 11.17 -26.19 -33.52
CA ALA A 129 9.96 -25.39 -33.72
C ALA A 129 8.96 -25.69 -32.58
N PRO A 130 8.26 -24.69 -32.02
CA PRO A 130 7.21 -24.93 -31.05
C PRO A 130 6.23 -25.95 -31.63
N LEU A 131 6.07 -27.10 -30.98
CA LEU A 131 5.01 -28.04 -31.33
C LEU A 131 3.69 -27.32 -31.04
N GLU A 132 2.93 -27.05 -32.10
CA GLU A 132 1.57 -26.53 -31.97
C GLU A 132 0.72 -27.59 -31.23
N PRO A 133 -0.08 -27.21 -30.21
CA PRO A 133 -0.96 -28.16 -29.54
C PRO A 133 -1.94 -28.74 -30.56
N THR A 134 -1.85 -30.04 -30.82
CA THR A 134 -2.89 -30.75 -31.58
C THR A 134 -4.19 -30.64 -30.77
N GLU A 135 -5.11 -29.81 -31.26
CA GLU A 135 -6.49 -29.75 -30.77
C GLU A 135 -7.11 -31.15 -30.90
N PRO A 136 -7.71 -31.70 -29.83
CA PRO A 136 -8.36 -33.00 -29.92
C PRO A 136 -9.62 -32.86 -30.78
N THR A 137 -9.64 -33.54 -31.93
CA THR A 137 -10.83 -33.75 -32.75
C THR A 137 -12.00 -34.19 -31.85
N PRO A 138 -13.12 -33.45 -31.80
CA PRO A 138 -14.30 -33.89 -31.10
C PRO A 138 -14.86 -35.12 -31.83
N GLY A 139 -14.67 -36.30 -31.22
CA GLY A 139 -15.31 -37.52 -31.66
C GLY A 139 -16.81 -37.38 -31.50
N ASP A 140 -17.52 -37.54 -32.62
CA ASP A 140 -18.97 -37.54 -32.69
C ASP A 140 -19.56 -38.49 -31.65
N THR A 141 -20.40 -37.94 -30.77
CA THR A 141 -21.36 -38.75 -30.01
C THR A 141 -22.39 -39.27 -30.99
N GLN A 142 -22.20 -40.49 -31.50
CA GLN A 142 -23.28 -41.27 -32.11
C GLN A 142 -23.72 -42.39 -31.16
N THR A 143 -24.92 -42.17 -30.62
CA THR A 143 -26.04 -43.10 -30.51
C THR A 143 -25.73 -44.59 -30.69
N SER A 144 -25.95 -45.38 -29.64
CA SER A 144 -26.35 -46.76 -29.81
C SER A 144 -27.42 -47.14 -28.78
N THR A 145 -28.46 -47.78 -29.34
CA THR A 145 -29.74 -48.22 -28.78
C THR A 145 -29.64 -49.14 -27.57
#